data_AF-A0A929BUS5-F1
#
_entry.id   AF-A0A929BUS5-F1
#
_cell.length_a   1.000
_cell.length_b   1.000
_cell.length_c   1.000
_cell.angle_alpha   90.00
_cell.angle_beta   90.00
_cell.angle_gamma   90.00
#
_symmetry.space_group_name_H-M   'P 1'
#
loop_
_entity.id
_entity.type
_entity.pdbx_description
1 polymer ?
#
loop_
_entity_poly.entity_id
_entity_poly.type
_entity_poly.pdbx_seq_one_letter_code
_entity_poly.pdbx_strand_id
1 'polypeptide(L)' 'MKGLCNMMIFGLLFLLFFWGGLIAFAIWLVKSLFASSQRFSRTSPDRELNASKILDQRYARGEITREQYELMKLDIH' A
#
# COMPACT_ATOMS: atom_id res chain seq x y z
N MET A 1 20.40 -20.65 42.59
CA MET A 1 19.26 -19.75 42.28
C MET A 1 19.29 -19.13 40.87
N LYS A 2 20.11 -19.63 39.91
CA LYS A 2 20.20 -19.05 38.54
C LYS A 2 19.37 -19.82 37.48
N GLY A 3 19.04 -21.09 37.72
CA GLY A 3 18.30 -21.93 36.77
C GLY A 3 16.78 -21.67 36.71
N LEU A 4 16.19 -21.14 37.78
CA LEU A 4 14.73 -20.95 37.87
C LEU A 4 14.23 -19.76 37.03
N CYS A 5 15.01 -18.67 36.95
CA CYS A 5 14.64 -17.48 36.18
C CYS A 5 14.66 -17.73 34.66
N ASN A 6 15.58 -18.57 34.18
CA ASN A 6 15.67 -18.90 32.76
C ASN A 6 14.42 -19.64 32.24
N MET A 7 13.80 -20.50 33.07
CA MET A 7 12.59 -21.22 32.68
C MET A 7 11.37 -20.29 32.51
N MET A 8 11.23 -19.28 33.39
CA MET A 8 10.19 -18.26 33.25
C MET A 8 10.39 -17.37 32.02
N ILE A 9 11.64 -16.99 31.73
CA ILE A 9 11.96 -16.18 30.56
C ILE A 9 11.69 -16.98 29.27
N PHE A 10 12.06 -18.26 29.23
CA PHE A 10 11.82 -19.12 28.06
C PHE A 10 10.32 -19.25 27.74
N GLY A 11 9.48 -19.42 28.77
CA GLY A 11 8.02 -19.48 28.60
C GLY A 11 7.43 -18.18 28.06
N LEU A 12 7.85 -17.03 28.63
CA LEU A 12 7.43 -15.71 28.14
C LEU A 12 7.91 -15.44 26.71
N LEU A 13 9.14 -15.82 26.38
CA LEU A 13 9.72 -15.63 25.06
C LEU A 13 8.99 -16.48 24.02
N PHE A 14 8.65 -17.73 24.35
CA PHE A 14 7.91 -18.61 23.45
C PHE A 14 6.50 -18.10 23.18
N LEU A 15 5.81 -17.59 24.21
CA LEU A 15 4.50 -16.97 24.07
C LEU A 15 4.57 -15.72 23.18
N LEU A 16 5.52 -14.81 23.45
CA LEU A 16 5.75 -13.60 22.64
C LEU A 16 6.15 -13.93 21.21
N PHE A 17 6.94 -14.98 20.99
CA PHE A 17 7.34 -15.42 19.66
C PHE A 17 6.15 -16.01 18.90
N PHE A 18 5.29 -16.77 19.58
CA PHE A 18 4.07 -17.31 18.98
C PHE A 18 3.09 -16.20 18.59
N TRP A 19 2.79 -15.26 19.50
CA TRP A 19 1.93 -14.12 19.20
C TRP A 19 2.55 -13.15 18.19
N GLY A 20 3.84 -12.83 18.36
CA GLY A 20 4.57 -11.95 17.45
C GLY A 20 4.69 -12.56 16.06
N GLY A 21 4.95 -13.86 15.96
CA GLY A 21 4.96 -14.62 14.72
C GLY A 21 3.57 -14.67 14.07
N LEU A 22 2.52 -14.93 14.84
CA LEU A 22 1.14 -14.94 14.36
C LEU A 22 0.73 -13.57 13.79
N ILE A 23 1.04 -12.48 14.50
CA ILE A 23 0.79 -11.11 14.05
C ILE A 23 1.61 -10.79 12.80
N ALA A 24 2.90 -11.12 12.78
CA ALA A 24 3.77 -10.90 11.63
C ALA A 24 3.27 -11.67 10.40
N PHE A 25 2.80 -12.90 10.57
CA PHE A 25 2.23 -13.72 9.51
C PHE A 25 0.90 -13.15 9.00
N ALA A 26 0.02 -12.70 9.88
CA ALA A 26 -1.23 -12.03 9.51
C ALA A 26 -0.95 -10.74 8.70
N ILE A 27 -0.02 -9.90 9.17
CA ILE A 27 0.40 -8.69 8.46
C ILE A 27 1.02 -9.05 7.12
N TRP A 28 1.85 -10.09 7.05
CA TRP A 28 2.48 -10.56 5.81
C TRP A 28 1.43 -11.05 4.81
N LEU A 29 0.42 -11.79 5.26
CA LEU A 29 -0.66 -12.29 4.42
C LEU A 29 -1.53 -11.15 3.87
N VAL A 30 -1.94 -10.21 4.74
CA VAL A 30 -2.67 -9.00 4.34
C VAL A 30 -1.81 -8.20 3.36
N LYS A 31 -0.54 -7.93 3.68
CA LYS A 31 0.37 -7.24 2.76
C LYS A 31 0.55 -8.00 1.45
N SER A 32 0.60 -9.33 1.42
CA SER A 32 0.75 -10.10 0.18
C SER A 32 -0.48 -9.96 -0.72
N LEU A 33 -1.69 -10.05 -0.14
CA LEU A 33 -2.95 -9.89 -0.86
C LEU A 33 -3.17 -8.45 -1.34
N PHE A 34 -2.95 -7.47 -0.46
CA PHE A 34 -3.16 -6.05 -0.78
C PHE A 34 -1.97 -5.38 -1.50
N ALA A 35 -0.74 -5.91 -1.42
CA ALA A 35 0.39 -5.40 -2.21
C ALA A 35 0.27 -5.72 -3.70
N SER A 36 -0.59 -6.67 -4.08
CA SER A 36 -0.98 -6.84 -5.49
C SER A 36 -1.76 -5.60 -5.99
N SER A 37 -2.58 -4.98 -5.13
CA SER A 37 -3.26 -3.70 -5.42
C SER A 37 -2.43 -2.44 -5.12
N GLN A 38 -1.38 -2.54 -4.30
CA GLN A 38 -0.47 -1.43 -3.96
C GLN A 38 0.88 -1.49 -4.69
N ARG A 39 0.90 -2.03 -5.92
CA ARG A 39 1.97 -1.67 -6.87
C ARG A 39 1.90 -0.21 -7.32
N PHE A 40 0.93 0.55 -6.84
CA PHE A 40 0.91 1.99 -7.00
C PHE A 40 1.15 2.68 -5.66
N SER A 41 2.03 3.67 -5.59
CA SER A 41 2.35 4.51 -4.39
C SER A 41 3.61 4.15 -3.61
N ARG A 42 4.69 3.80 -4.30
CA ARG A 42 6.04 4.11 -3.80
C ARG A 42 6.76 4.92 -4.84
N THR A 43 6.47 6.23 -4.83
CA THR A 43 7.13 7.32 -5.56
C THR A 43 7.19 7.15 -7.09
N SER A 44 6.61 8.10 -7.85
CA SER A 44 6.65 8.20 -9.34
C SER A 44 5.46 7.51 -10.07
N PRO A 45 5.44 7.47 -11.43
CA PRO A 45 4.45 7.86 -12.50
C PRO A 45 2.93 7.59 -12.33
N ASP A 46 2.54 6.95 -11.25
CA ASP A 46 1.19 6.51 -10.97
C ASP A 46 0.17 7.63 -10.84
N ARG A 47 0.60 8.77 -10.29
CA ARG A 47 -0.26 9.93 -10.09
C ARG A 47 -0.58 10.61 -11.43
N GLU A 48 0.36 10.63 -12.38
CA GLU A 48 0.14 11.08 -13.77
C GLU A 48 -0.76 10.12 -14.54
N LEU A 49 -0.56 8.80 -14.37
CA LEU A 49 -1.45 7.78 -14.94
C LEU A 49 -2.89 7.91 -14.39
N ASN A 50 -3.05 8.34 -13.15
CA ASN A 50 -4.36 8.66 -12.60
C ASN A 50 -4.89 10.01 -13.09
N ALA A 51 -4.05 11.03 -13.23
CA ALA A 51 -4.45 12.36 -13.70
C ALA A 51 -4.98 12.33 -15.15
N SER A 52 -4.25 11.66 -16.05
CA SER A 52 -4.68 11.44 -17.44
C SER A 52 -6.00 10.66 -17.54
N LYS A 53 -6.16 9.58 -16.77
CA LYS A 53 -7.43 8.82 -16.71
C LYS A 53 -8.62 9.64 -16.21
N ILE A 54 -8.41 10.50 -15.20
CA ILE A 54 -9.45 11.39 -14.71
C ILE A 54 -9.83 12.42 -15.78
N LEU A 55 -8.83 12.94 -16.51
CA LEU A 55 -9.03 13.91 -17.57
C LEU A 55 -9.84 13.32 -18.74
N ASP A 56 -9.50 12.12 -19.21
CA ASP A 56 -10.22 11.38 -20.25
C ASP A 56 -11.69 11.14 -19.87
N GLN A 57 -11.93 10.72 -18.62
CA GLN A 57 -13.29 10.46 -18.13
C GLN A 57 -14.15 11.73 -18.13
N ARG A 58 -13.58 12.89 -17.79
CA ARG A 58 -14.30 14.17 -17.80
C ARG A 58 -14.62 14.65 -19.21
N TYR A 59 -13.69 14.45 -20.15
CA TYR A 59 -13.91 14.75 -21.56
C TYR A 59 -15.00 13.85 -22.15
N ALA A 60 -14.96 12.55 -21.87
CA ALA A 60 -15.99 11.60 -22.31
C ALA A 60 -17.38 11.91 -21.74
N ARG A 61 -17.44 12.44 -20.51
CA ARG A 61 -18.68 12.93 -19.90
C ARG A 61 -19.14 14.29 -20.43
N GLY A 62 -18.31 14.96 -21.23
CA GLY A 62 -18.59 16.30 -21.76
C GLY A 62 -18.50 17.41 -20.71
N GLU A 63 -17.86 17.15 -19.56
CA GLU A 63 -17.67 18.17 -18.51
C GLU A 63 -16.62 19.21 -18.88
N ILE A 64 -15.70 18.86 -19.77
CA ILE A 64 -14.62 19.74 -20.25
C ILE A 64 -14.65 19.78 -21.78
N THR A 65 -14.31 20.94 -22.35
CA THR A 65 -14.20 21.08 -23.80
C THR A 65 -12.88 20.49 -24.30
N ARG A 66 -12.80 20.22 -25.61
CA ARG A 66 -11.58 19.72 -26.25
C ARG A 66 -10.37 20.64 -26.02
N GLU A 67 -10.58 21.95 -26.02
CA GLU A 67 -9.52 22.94 -25.77
C GLU A 67 -8.95 22.81 -24.35
N GLN A 68 -9.82 22.66 -23.35
CA GLN A 68 -9.43 22.47 -21.95
C GLN A 68 -8.70 21.13 -21.75
N TYR A 69 -9.17 20.09 -22.44
CA TYR A 69 -8.53 18.78 -22.44
C TYR A 69 -7.08 18.83 -22.96
N GLU A 70 -6.84 19.47 -24.12
CA GLU A 70 -5.49 19.57 -24.69
C GLU A 70 -4.54 20.40 -23.81
N LEU A 71 -5.03 21.50 -23.22
CA LEU A 71 -4.21 22.32 -22.30
C LEU A 71 -3.78 21.53 -21.06
N MET A 72 -4.71 20.81 -20.42
CA MET A 72 -4.40 20.01 -19.24
C MET A 72 -3.51 18.81 -19.57
N LYS A 73 -3.65 18.24 -20.77
CA LYS A 73 -2.81 17.15 -21.24
C LYS A 73 -1.34 17.58 -21.43
N LEU A 74 -1.12 18.81 -21.89
CA LEU A 74 0.22 19.40 -21.99
C LEU A 74 0.84 19.69 -20.61
N ASP A 75 0.01 20.03 -19.61
CA ASP A 75 0.46 20.34 -18.25
C ASP A 75 0.90 19.08 -17.45
N ILE A 76 0.43 17.90 -17.88
CA ILE A 76 0.75 16.60 -17.27
C ILE A 76 2.03 15.96 -17.89
N HIS A 77 2.62 16.55 -18.94
CA HIS A 77 3.81 16.05 -19.62
C HIS A 77 5.01 16.99 -19.42
#